data_AF-A0A351G6U7-F1
#
_entry.id   AF-A0A351G6U7-F1
#
_cell.length_a   1.000
_cell.length_b   1.000
_cell.length_c   1.000
_cell.angle_alpha   90.00
_cell.angle_beta   90.00
_cell.angle_gamma   90.00
#
_symmetry.space_group_name_H-M   'P 1'
#
loop_
_entity.id
_entity.type
_entity.pdbx_description
1 polymer ?
#
loop_
_entity_poly.entity_id
_entity_poly.type
_entity_poly.pdbx_seq_one_letter_code
_entity_poly.pdbx_strand_id
1 'polypeptide(L)'
;MDLSIVVDILSIVAVVSSLIFAGIELRQFRKSRERQSALELLNTIQSRDFMTAVRIITQLPDNQSKSQIEALMGERMDDLYFAIANLEGLGALVFKGEIR
;
A
#
# COMPACT_ATOMS: atom_id res chain seq x y z
N MET A 1 -50.55 -18.86 19.25
CA MET A 1 -49.84 -17.65 18.79
C MET A 1 -49.94 -17.61 17.28
N ASP A 2 -50.15 -16.42 16.71
CA ASP A 2 -50.31 -16.24 15.27
C ASP A 2 -48.96 -16.42 14.55
N LEU A 3 -48.94 -17.19 13.46
CA LEU A 3 -47.73 -17.47 12.68
C LEU A 3 -47.15 -16.18 12.09
N SER A 4 -48.02 -15.20 11.78
CA SER A 4 -47.61 -13.88 11.29
C SER A 4 -46.69 -13.16 12.29
N ILE A 5 -47.03 -13.19 13.58
CA ILE A 5 -46.25 -12.51 14.63
C ILE A 5 -44.85 -13.13 14.75
N VAL A 6 -44.72 -14.44 14.60
CA VAL A 6 -43.43 -15.15 14.65
C VAL A 6 -42.55 -14.74 13.46
N VAL A 7 -43.12 -14.65 12.26
CA VAL A 7 -42.40 -14.23 11.05
C VAL A 7 -41.95 -12.77 11.15
N ASP A 8 -42.81 -11.86 11.62
CA ASP A 8 -42.48 -10.45 11.77
C ASP A 8 -41.33 -10.23 12.76
N ILE A 9 -41.33 -10.95 13.90
CA ILE A 9 -40.24 -10.90 14.87
C ILE A 9 -38.93 -11.38 14.24
N LEU A 10 -38.97 -12.49 13.49
CA LEU A 10 -37.79 -13.00 12.79
C LEU A 10 -37.26 -12.02 11.76
N SER A 11 -38.14 -11.37 11.00
CA SER A 11 -37.75 -10.35 10.03
C SER A 11 -37.06 -9.16 10.69
N ILE A 12 -37.59 -8.66 11.81
CA ILE A 12 -36.97 -7.56 12.56
C ILE A 12 -35.59 -7.98 13.09
N VAL A 13 -35.48 -9.19 13.65
CA VAL A 13 -34.20 -9.71 14.16
C VAL A 13 -33.17 -9.87 13.03
N ALA A 14 -33.60 -10.34 11.86
CA ALA A 14 -32.73 -10.49 10.69
C ALA A 14 -32.19 -9.13 10.21
N VAL A 15 -33.04 -8.10 10.15
CA VAL A 15 -32.62 -6.75 9.74
C VAL A 15 -31.66 -6.14 10.76
N VAL A 16 -31.97 -6.22 12.05
CA VAL A 16 -31.12 -5.65 13.12
C VAL A 16 -29.77 -6.35 13.17
N SER A 17 -29.75 -7.69 13.09
CA SER A 17 -28.50 -8.46 13.08
C SER A 17 -27.64 -8.14 11.86
N SER A 18 -28.25 -7.99 10.68
CA SER A 18 -27.54 -7.60 9.45
C SER A 18 -26.89 -6.22 9.58
N LEU A 19 -27.58 -5.26 10.21
CA LEU A 19 -27.04 -3.91 10.41
C LEU A 19 -25.86 -3.89 11.39
N ILE A 20 -25.95 -4.68 12.47
CA ILE A 20 -24.86 -4.86 13.43
C ILE A 20 -23.66 -5.52 12.75
N PHE A 21 -23.91 -6.59 11.99
CA PHE A 21 -22.87 -7.31 11.25
C PHE A 21 -22.15 -6.39 10.26
N ALA A 22 -22.88 -5.64 9.44
CA ALA A 22 -22.32 -4.68 8.50
C ALA A 22 -21.46 -3.60 9.20
N GLY A 23 -21.90 -3.13 10.37
CA GLY A 23 -21.12 -2.18 11.18
C GLY A 23 -19.81 -2.77 11.70
N ILE A 24 -19.82 -4.03 12.14
CA ILE A 24 -18.62 -4.75 12.57
C ILE A 24 -17.69 -4.99 11.39
N GLU A 25 -18.21 -5.45 10.26
CA GLU A 25 -17.46 -5.75 9.04
C GLU A 25 -16.76 -4.49 8.50
N LEU A 26 -17.44 -3.34 8.50
CA LEU A 26 -16.84 -2.07 8.10
C LEU A 26 -15.66 -1.66 8.98
N ARG A 27 -15.75 -1.91 10.30
CA ARG A 27 -14.65 -1.65 11.24
C ARG A 27 -13.48 -2.60 11.01
N GLN A 28 -13.75 -3.89 10.80
CA GLN A 28 -12.72 -4.88 10.51
C GLN A 28 -12.04 -4.60 9.17
N PHE A 29 -12.79 -4.21 8.14
CA PHE A 29 -12.27 -3.84 6.83
C PHE A 29 -11.27 -2.68 6.92
N ARG A 30 -11.59 -1.64 7.70
CA ARG A 30 -10.65 -0.52 7.93
C ARG A 30 -9.33 -0.99 8.54
N LYS A 31 -9.39 -1.83 9.58
CA LYS A 31 -8.21 -2.39 10.25
C LYS A 31 -7.42 -3.35 9.34
N SER A 32 -8.11 -4.14 8.53
CA SER A 32 -7.48 -5.05 7.56
C SER A 32 -6.75 -4.29 6.47
N ARG A 33 -7.31 -3.16 6.02
CA ARG A 33 -6.71 -2.32 4.98
C ARG A 33 -5.37 -1.73 5.43
N GLU A 34 -5.28 -1.24 6.66
CA GLU A 34 -4.01 -0.77 7.24
C GLU A 34 -2.94 -1.87 7.26
N ARG A 35 -3.32 -3.08 7.68
CA ARG A 35 -2.41 -4.23 7.71
C ARG A 35 -1.96 -4.65 6.31
N GLN A 36 -2.87 -4.60 5.33
CA GLN A 36 -2.56 -4.97 3.95
C GLN A 36 -1.56 -3.98 3.33
N SER A 37 -1.77 -2.68 3.49
CA SER A 37 -0.81 -1.66 3.03
C SER A 37 0.57 -1.86 3.67
N ALA A 38 0.65 -2.15 4.97
CA ALA A 38 1.93 -2.42 5.64
C ALA A 38 2.67 -3.65 5.06
N LEU A 39 1.94 -4.71 4.72
CA LEU A 39 2.52 -5.92 4.11
C LEU A 39 2.96 -5.69 2.66
N GLU A 40 2.17 -4.97 1.87
CA GLU A 40 2.54 -4.61 0.50
C GLU A 40 3.85 -3.82 0.48
N LEU A 41 4.03 -2.89 1.42
CA LEU A 41 5.27 -2.12 1.55
C LEU A 41 6.45 -2.96 1.98
N LEU A 42 6.24 -3.85 2.95
CA LEU A 42 7.28 -4.78 3.36
C LEU A 42 7.74 -5.63 2.17
N ASN A 43 6.80 -6.09 1.34
CA ASN A 43 7.12 -6.83 0.12
C ASN A 43 7.84 -5.96 -0.91
N THR A 44 7.47 -4.69 -1.08
CA THR A 44 8.17 -3.75 -1.96
C THR A 44 9.60 -3.50 -1.49
N ILE A 45 9.83 -3.28 -0.20
CA ILE A 45 11.17 -3.07 0.38
C ILE A 45 12.03 -4.33 0.25
N GLN A 46 11.43 -5.52 0.42
CA GLN A 46 12.13 -6.80 0.26
C GLN A 46 12.30 -7.21 -1.21
N SER A 47 11.73 -6.46 -2.15
CA SER A 47 11.84 -6.77 -3.57
C SER A 47 13.28 -6.62 -4.07
N ARG A 48 13.65 -7.45 -5.05
CA ARG A 48 14.94 -7.35 -5.74
C ARG A 48 15.13 -5.97 -6.41
N ASP A 49 14.05 -5.39 -6.88
CA ASP A 49 14.03 -4.10 -7.55
C ASP A 49 14.40 -2.96 -6.60
N PHE A 50 13.83 -2.96 -5.39
CA PHE A 50 14.18 -1.99 -4.35
C PHE A 50 15.63 -2.13 -3.91
N MET A 51 16.11 -3.36 -3.70
CA MET A 51 17.53 -3.60 -3.38
C MET A 51 18.48 -3.13 -4.48
N THR A 52 18.07 -3.28 -5.74
CA THR A 52 18.83 -2.79 -6.90
C THR A 52 18.83 -1.27 -6.94
N ALA A 53 17.69 -0.64 -6.68
CA ALA A 53 17.56 0.81 -6.60
C ALA A 53 18.46 1.42 -5.52
N VAL A 54 18.44 0.86 -4.31
CA VAL A 54 19.32 1.28 -3.20
C VAL A 54 20.79 1.10 -3.57
N ARG A 55 21.16 -0.02 -4.19
CA ARG A 55 22.52 -0.26 -4.64
C ARG A 55 22.99 0.77 -5.67
N ILE A 56 22.14 1.14 -6.62
CA ILE A 56 22.46 2.14 -7.63
C ILE A 56 22.72 3.49 -6.97
N ILE A 57 21.81 3.94 -6.10
CA ILE A 57 21.90 5.26 -5.46
C ILE A 57 23.11 5.35 -4.54
N THR A 58 23.40 4.29 -3.78
CA THR A 58 24.57 4.24 -2.88
C THR A 58 25.92 4.17 -3.61
N GLN A 59 25.92 3.82 -4.89
CA GLN A 59 27.12 3.78 -5.73
C GLN A 59 27.37 5.09 -6.49
N LEU A 60 26.42 6.03 -6.48
CA LEU A 60 26.60 7.32 -7.14
C LEU A 60 27.56 8.19 -6.32
N PRO A 61 28.57 8.81 -6.95
CA PRO A 61 29.45 9.74 -6.26
C PRO A 61 28.72 11.03 -5.85
N ASP A 62 29.10 11.58 -4.71
CA ASP A 62 28.56 12.86 -4.22
C ASP A 62 28.93 14.01 -5.16
N ASN A 63 28.07 15.04 -5.19
CA ASN A 63 28.27 16.30 -5.94
C ASN A 63 28.49 16.15 -7.45
N GLN A 64 27.93 15.11 -8.07
CA GLN A 64 27.96 14.95 -9.53
C GLN A 64 26.79 15.71 -10.18
N SER A 65 27.07 16.38 -11.30
CA SER A 65 26.03 16.96 -12.15
C SER A 65 25.31 15.87 -12.94
N LYS A 66 24.10 16.18 -13.43
CA LYS A 66 23.31 15.24 -14.24
C LYS A 66 24.10 14.67 -15.42
N SER A 67 24.85 15.51 -16.14
CA SER A 67 25.64 15.08 -17.30
C SER A 67 26.78 14.14 -16.92
N GLN A 68 27.34 14.30 -15.72
CA GLN A 68 28.39 13.41 -15.21
C GLN A 68 27.81 12.05 -14.80
N ILE A 69 26.61 12.04 -14.21
CA ILE A 69 25.90 10.79 -13.89
C ILE A 69 25.49 10.07 -15.18
N GLU A 70 25.03 10.79 -16.20
CA GLU A 70 24.75 10.25 -17.54
C GLU A 70 25.97 9.61 -18.18
N ALA A 71 27.13 10.27 -18.11
CA ALA A 71 28.38 9.70 -18.60
C ALA A 71 28.84 8.47 -17.79
N LEU A 72 28.59 8.44 -16.48
CA LEU A 72 29.00 7.34 -15.59
C LEU A 72 28.12 6.10 -15.73
N MET A 73 26.81 6.29 -15.90
CA MET A 73 25.83 5.21 -15.94
C MET A 73 25.60 4.68 -17.36
N GLY A 74 25.76 5.53 -18.39
CA GLY A 74 25.58 5.14 -19.79
C GLY A 74 24.23 4.46 -20.02
N GLU A 75 24.24 3.25 -20.58
CA GLU A 75 23.04 2.43 -20.83
C GLU A 75 22.27 2.04 -19.56
N ARG A 76 22.89 2.10 -18.37
CA ARG A 76 22.25 1.81 -17.08
C ARG A 76 21.44 2.97 -16.52
N MET A 77 21.29 4.06 -17.29
CA MET A 77 20.51 5.21 -16.87
C MET A 77 19.01 4.85 -16.67
N ASP A 78 18.48 3.90 -17.45
CA ASP A 78 17.11 3.41 -17.28
C ASP A 78 16.91 2.74 -15.92
N ASP A 79 17.90 2.00 -15.42
CA ASP A 79 17.87 1.40 -14.08
C ASP A 79 17.80 2.47 -12.98
N LEU A 80 18.49 3.61 -13.18
CA LEU A 80 18.45 4.74 -12.25
C LEU A 80 17.09 5.43 -12.27
N TYR A 81 16.49 5.64 -13.44
CA TYR A 81 15.14 6.20 -13.52
C TYR A 81 14.11 5.28 -12.88
N PHE A 82 14.23 3.96 -13.09
CA PHE A 82 13.38 2.99 -12.43
C PHE A 82 13.56 3.01 -10.89
N ALA A 83 14.79 3.17 -10.42
CA ALA A 83 15.09 3.34 -9.00
C ALA A 83 14.43 4.60 -8.40
N ILE A 84 14.55 5.74 -9.09
CA ILE A 84 13.93 7.01 -8.69
C ILE A 84 12.41 6.88 -8.64
N ALA A 85 11.79 6.31 -9.68
CA ALA A 85 10.35 6.14 -9.75
C ALA A 85 9.80 5.27 -8.60
N ASN A 86 10.52 4.20 -8.24
CA ASN A 86 10.15 3.36 -7.09
C ASN A 86 10.20 4.14 -5.76
N LEU A 87 11.23 4.96 -5.57
CA LEU A 87 11.35 5.80 -4.36
C LEU A 87 10.33 6.92 -4.31
N GLU A 88 10.03 7.57 -5.44
CA GLU A 88 8.98 8.60 -5.52
C GLU A 88 7.60 8.00 -5.22
N GLY A 89 7.32 6.79 -5.72
CA GLY A 89 6.09 6.07 -5.42
C GLY A 89 5.92 5.83 -3.91
N LEU A 90 6.98 5.39 -3.23
CA LEU A 90 6.99 5.25 -1.77
C LEU A 90 6.77 6.60 -1.06
N GLY A 91 7.43 7.66 -1.53
CA GLY A 91 7.25 9.02 -1.01
C GLY A 91 5.80 9.52 -1.11
N ALA A 92 5.13 9.24 -2.22
CA ALA A 92 3.72 9.61 -2.40
C ALA A 92 2.79 8.88 -1.41
N LEU A 93 3.07 7.61 -1.11
CA LEU A 93 2.31 6.82 -0.15
C LEU A 93 2.52 7.31 1.30
N VAL A 94 3.76 7.69 1.66
CA VAL A 94 4.07 8.34 2.95
C VAL A 94 3.33 9.68 3.06
N PHE A 95 3.38 10.52 2.02
CA PHE A 95 2.71 11.83 2.02
C PHE A 95 1.19 11.73 2.21
N LYS A 96 0.55 10.72 1.60
CA LYS A 96 -0.89 10.45 1.77
C LYS A 96 -1.25 9.86 3.15
N GLY A 97 -0.26 9.53 3.98
CA GLY A 97 -0.48 8.89 5.27
C GLY A 97 -0.98 7.45 5.16
N GLU A 98 -0.81 6.81 3.99
CA GLU A 98 -1.02 5.37 3.84
C GLU A 98 0.10 4.57 4.56
N ILE A 99 1.21 5.26 4.85
CA ILE A 99 2.39 4.77 5.58
C ILE A 99 2.82 5.86 6.57
N ARG A 100 3.26 5.46 7.75
CA ARG A 100 3.84 6.35 8.77
C ARG A 100 5.26 5.93 9.10
#